data_AF-D5WZQ8-F1
#
_entry.id   AF-D5WZQ8-F1
#
_cell.length_a   1.000
_cell.length_b   1.000
_cell.length_c   1.000
_cell.angle_alpha   90.00
_cell.angle_beta   90.00
_cell.angle_gamma   90.00
#
_symmetry.space_group_name_H-M   'P 1'
#
loop_
_entity.id
_entity.type
_entity.pdbx_description
1 polymer ?
#
loop_
_entity_poly.entity_id
_entity_poly.type
_entity_poly.pdbx_seq_one_letter_code
_entity_poly.pdbx_strand_id
1 'polypeptide(L)'
;MMNNKPTSGRRQRRVHSPEFKAKVALAALREDKTLAELSQQYALHPTQITEWRRQLLEHAADVFGHKPEPTVDLAPLHEKIGRQALELDFLSSALTKAGLLSAAR
;
A
#
# COMPACT_ATOMS: atom_id res chain seq x y z
N MET A 1 25.33 3.24 -40.51
CA MET A 1 25.64 3.00 -39.08
C MET A 1 24.36 3.26 -38.29
N MET A 2 23.65 2.21 -37.87
CA MET A 2 22.41 2.33 -37.09
C MET A 2 22.74 2.40 -35.60
N ASN A 3 22.54 3.56 -34.98
CA ASN A 3 22.72 3.74 -33.54
C ASN A 3 21.41 3.44 -32.82
N ASN A 4 21.25 2.20 -32.35
CA ASN A 4 20.20 1.82 -31.41
C ASN A 4 20.46 2.48 -30.05
N LYS A 5 19.68 3.51 -29.74
CA LYS A 5 19.63 4.13 -28.40
C LYS A 5 18.86 3.18 -27.48
N PRO A 6 19.43 2.68 -26.37
CA PRO A 6 18.68 1.82 -25.46
C PRO A 6 17.53 2.62 -24.83
N THR A 7 16.32 2.11 -25.02
CA THR A 7 15.09 2.61 -24.42
C THR A 7 15.22 2.59 -22.89
N SER A 8 14.83 3.69 -22.25
CA SER A 8 14.92 3.86 -20.80
C SER A 8 14.09 2.80 -20.08
N GLY A 9 14.75 1.75 -19.59
CA GLY A 9 14.18 0.82 -18.62
C GLY A 9 13.64 1.60 -17.42
N ARG A 10 12.42 1.28 -16.98
CA ARG A 10 11.82 1.87 -15.78
C ARG A 10 12.80 1.73 -14.62
N ARG A 11 13.45 2.83 -14.22
CA ARG A 11 14.24 2.87 -12.97
C ARG A 11 13.30 2.51 -11.83
N GLN A 12 13.54 1.36 -11.22
CA GLN A 12 12.77 0.91 -10.08
C GLN A 12 12.95 1.94 -8.96
N ARG A 13 11.85 2.60 -8.56
CA ARG A 13 11.88 3.63 -7.52
C ARG A 13 12.35 2.97 -6.23
N ARG A 14 13.43 3.49 -5.64
CA ARG A 14 13.95 2.99 -4.36
C ARG A 14 12.87 3.17 -3.29
N VAL A 15 12.45 2.07 -2.68
CA VAL A 15 11.47 2.07 -1.60
C VAL A 15 12.22 2.09 -0.27
N HIS A 16 11.83 2.99 0.63
CA HIS A 16 12.41 3.12 1.96
C HIS A 16 11.44 2.55 3.01
N SER A 17 12.00 1.90 4.03
CA SER A 17 11.21 1.34 5.12
C SER A 17 10.53 2.44 5.96
N PRO A 18 9.39 2.16 6.62
CA PRO A 18 8.70 3.12 7.47
C PRO A 18 9.59 3.68 8.58
N GLU A 19 10.41 2.84 9.20
CA GLU A 19 11.32 3.21 10.30
C GLU A 19 12.39 4.18 9.81
N PHE A 20 12.93 3.94 8.61
CA PHE A 20 13.91 4.82 8.00
C PHE A 20 13.33 6.21 7.70
N LYS A 21 12.12 6.26 7.13
CA LYS A 21 11.42 7.53 6.86
C LYS A 21 11.16 8.31 8.15
N ALA A 22 10.68 7.64 9.20
CA ALA A 22 10.44 8.25 10.50
C ALA A 22 11.73 8.82 11.11
N LYS A 23 12.84 8.07 11.06
CA LYS A 23 14.15 8.53 11.55
C LYS A 23 14.63 9.79 10.83
N VAL A 24 14.51 9.83 9.50
CA VAL A 24 14.92 10.99 8.70
C VAL A 24 13.99 12.19 8.96
N ALA A 25 12.68 11.96 9.03
CA ALA A 25 11.69 12.99 9.33
C ALA A 25 11.93 13.62 10.71
N LEU A 26 12.23 12.82 11.73
CA LEU A 26 12.59 13.31 13.07
C LEU A 26 13.89 14.12 13.06
N ALA A 27 14.91 13.67 12.32
CA ALA A 27 16.15 14.42 12.18
C ALA A 27 15.93 15.78 11.50
N ALA A 28 15.04 15.83 10.50
CA ALA A 28 14.66 17.06 9.82
C ALA A 28 13.77 17.98 10.69
N LEU A 29 13.01 17.42 11.64
CA LEU A 29 12.17 18.16 12.58
C LEU A 29 12.99 18.82 13.70
N ARG A 30 14.08 18.17 14.13
CA ARG A 30 14.98 18.69 15.17
C ARG A 30 15.78 19.90 14.72
N GLU A 31 15.97 20.07 13.41
CA GLU A 31 16.71 21.19 12.80
C GLU A 31 18.18 21.33 13.26
N ASP A 32 18.72 20.33 13.97
CA ASP A 32 20.13 20.24 14.37
C ASP A 32 21.10 20.21 13.16
N LYS A 33 20.59 19.85 11.97
CA LYS A 33 21.32 19.79 10.70
C LYS A 33 20.50 20.41 9.59
N THR A 34 21.17 21.04 8.65
CA THR A 34 20.55 21.59 7.45
C THR A 34 20.02 20.48 6.54
N LEU A 35 19.06 20.80 5.67
CA LEU A 35 18.56 19.86 4.66
C LEU A 35 19.66 19.34 3.73
N ALA A 36 20.69 20.15 3.47
CA ALA A 36 21.84 19.76 2.65
C ALA A 36 22.70 18.69 3.33
N GLU A 37 22.97 18.86 4.63
CA GLU A 37 23.73 17.87 5.41
C GLU A 37 22.94 16.58 5.59
N LEU A 38 21.63 16.66 5.84
CA LEU A 38 20.75 15.49 5.90
C LEU A 38 20.67 14.77 4.54
N SER A 39 20.63 15.53 3.44
CA SER A 39 20.65 15.00 2.07
C SER A 39 21.92 14.20 1.81
N GLN A 40 23.09 14.70 2.21
CA GLN A 40 24.35 13.98 2.12
C GLN A 40 24.38 12.76 3.06
N GLN A 41 24.02 12.94 4.33
CA GLN A 41 24.09 11.89 5.35
C GLN A 41 23.23 10.68 5.00
N TYR A 42 22.02 10.90 4.50
CA TYR A 42 21.06 9.84 4.20
C TYR A 42 21.03 9.47 2.70
N ALA A 43 21.83 10.13 1.86
CA ALA A 43 21.83 10.00 0.41
C ALA A 43 20.40 10.15 -0.19
N LEU A 44 19.70 11.20 0.25
CA LEU A 44 18.31 11.50 -0.14
C LEU A 44 18.22 12.86 -0.81
N HIS A 45 17.24 13.03 -1.69
CA HIS A 45 16.96 14.35 -2.25
C HIS A 45 16.29 15.24 -1.19
N PRO A 46 16.62 16.55 -1.09
CA PRO A 46 16.04 17.46 -0.09
C PRO A 46 14.50 17.44 -0.07
N THR A 47 13.86 17.37 -1.25
CA THR A 47 12.40 17.26 -1.37
C THR A 47 11.80 16.02 -0.67
N GLN A 48 12.52 14.89 -0.65
CA GLN A 48 12.04 13.70 0.07
C GLN A 48 12.08 13.91 1.58
N ILE A 49 13.11 14.61 2.07
CA ILE A 49 13.28 14.90 3.49
C ILE A 49 12.18 15.86 3.96
N THR A 50 11.91 16.92 3.19
CA THR A 50 10.83 17.88 3.50
C THR A 50 9.46 17.20 3.45
N GLU A 51 9.23 16.32 2.49
CA GLU A 51 7.97 15.58 2.37
C GLU A 51 7.75 14.64 3.56
N TRP A 52 8.77 13.88 3.99
CA TRP A 52 8.63 13.01 5.16
C TRP A 52 8.50 13.78 6.46
N ARG A 53 9.16 14.94 6.58
CA ARG A 53 8.96 15.85 7.71
C ARG A 53 7.51 16.34 7.78
N ARG A 54 6.93 16.73 6.64
CA ARG A 54 5.52 17.15 6.52
C ARG A 54 4.56 16.01 6.91
N GLN A 55 4.76 14.82 6.33
CA GLN A 55 3.95 13.64 6.64
C GLN A 55 3.99 13.29 8.14
N LEU A 56 5.17 13.37 8.77
CA LEU A 56 5.29 13.12 10.21
C LEU A 56 4.48 14.14 11.02
N LEU A 57 4.50 15.42 10.66
CA LEU A 57 3.74 16.46 11.36
C LEU A 57 2.22 16.27 11.20
N GLU A 58 1.76 15.95 9.99
CA GLU A 58 0.34 15.74 9.70
C GLU A 58 -0.24 14.54 10.44
N HIS A 59 0.53 13.45 10.52
CA HIS A 59 0.10 12.20 11.14
C HIS A 59 0.54 12.02 12.60
N ALA A 60 1.27 12.98 13.18
CA ALA A 60 1.74 12.87 14.57
C ALA A 60 0.57 12.76 15.56
N ALA A 61 -0.52 13.49 15.31
CA ALA A 61 -1.71 13.45 16.16
C ALA A 61 -2.38 12.08 16.15
N ASP A 62 -2.36 11.38 15.01
CA ASP A 62 -2.98 10.06 14.84
C ASP A 62 -2.34 9.02 15.78
N VAL A 63 -1.04 9.15 16.06
CA VAL A 63 -0.31 8.26 16.99
C VAL A 63 -0.88 8.33 18.42
N PHE A 64 -1.32 9.50 18.85
CA PHE A 64 -1.88 9.72 20.18
C PHE A 64 -3.42 9.64 20.19
N GLY A 65 -4.05 9.85 19.03
CA GLY A 65 -5.49 9.83 18.84
C GLY A 65 -6.05 8.50 18.34
N HIS A 66 -5.22 7.47 18.16
CA HIS A 66 -5.67 6.19 17.65
C HIS A 66 -6.64 5.53 18.63
N LYS A 67 -7.94 5.70 18.36
CA LYS A 67 -8.96 4.81 18.89
C LYS A 67 -8.71 3.46 18.20
N PRO A 68 -8.58 2.34 18.93
CA PRO A 68 -8.47 1.03 18.29
C PRO A 68 -9.63 0.91 17.31
N GLU A 69 -9.32 0.67 16.03
CA GLU A 69 -10.37 0.32 15.09
C GLU A 69 -11.11 -0.87 15.71
N PRO A 70 -12.45 -0.82 15.78
CA PRO A 70 -13.19 -1.95 16.30
C PRO A 70 -12.77 -3.17 15.48
N THR A 71 -12.26 -4.20 16.15
CA THR A 71 -11.92 -5.46 15.51
C THR A 71 -13.18 -5.95 14.82
N VAL A 72 -13.22 -5.83 13.49
CA VAL A 72 -14.37 -6.25 12.69
C VAL A 72 -14.44 -7.77 12.83
N ASP A 73 -15.53 -8.26 13.42
CA ASP A 73 -15.75 -9.70 13.49
C ASP A 73 -15.96 -10.24 12.07
N LEU A 74 -14.99 -11.03 11.60
CA LEU A 74 -15.00 -11.61 10.26
C LEU A 74 -15.81 -12.90 10.19
N ALA A 75 -16.19 -13.50 11.34
CA ALA A 75 -16.99 -14.71 11.38
C ALA A 75 -18.32 -14.60 10.59
N PRO A 76 -19.16 -13.57 10.78
CA PRO A 76 -20.40 -13.42 10.01
C PRO A 76 -20.15 -13.22 8.51
N LEU A 77 -19.03 -12.57 8.14
CA LEU A 77 -18.68 -12.38 6.73
C LEU A 77 -18.26 -13.71 6.08
N HIS A 78 -17.44 -14.51 6.76
CA HIS A 78 -17.03 -15.83 6.28
C HIS A 78 -18.21 -16.81 6.20
N GLU A 79 -19.11 -16.80 7.18
CA GLU A 79 -20.33 -17.60 7.13
C GLU A 79 -21.18 -17.24 5.91
N LYS A 80 -21.38 -15.94 5.65
CA LYS A 80 -22.14 -15.46 4.50
C LYS A 80 -21.48 -15.87 3.18
N ILE A 81 -20.16 -15.73 3.06
CA ILE A 81 -19.41 -16.18 1.87
C ILE A 81 -19.56 -17.68 1.67
N GLY A 82 -19.42 -18.49 2.73
CA GLY A 82 -19.56 -19.95 2.65
C GLY A 82 -20.97 -20.37 2.22
N ARG A 83 -22.00 -19.78 2.82
CA ARG A 83 -23.40 -20.02 2.43
C ARG A 83 -23.65 -19.65 0.97
N GLN A 84 -23.20 -18.46 0.54
CA GLN A 84 -23.37 -18.02 -0.85
C GLN A 84 -22.62 -18.93 -1.82
N ALA A 85 -21.44 -19.43 -1.48
CA ALA A 85 -20.69 -20.37 -2.31
C ALA A 85 -21.46 -21.69 -2.50
N LEU A 86 -22.07 -22.21 -1.43
CA LEU A 86 -22.92 -23.42 -1.50
C LEU A 86 -24.20 -23.18 -2.30
N GLU A 87 -24.86 -22.03 -2.12
CA GLU A 87 -26.06 -21.67 -2.89
C GLU A 87 -25.75 -21.54 -4.39
N LEU A 88 -24.62 -20.92 -4.75
CA LEU A 88 -24.17 -20.80 -6.13
C LEU A 88 -23.81 -22.16 -6.75
N ASP A 89 -23.11 -23.03 -6.02
CA ASP A 89 -22.78 -24.38 -6.48
C ASP A 89 -24.03 -25.23 -6.69
N PHE A 90 -24.98 -25.16 -5.75
CA PHE A 90 -26.27 -25.82 -5.86
C PHE A 90 -27.05 -25.34 -7.09
N LEU A 91 -27.20 -24.03 -7.27
CA LEU A 91 -27.90 -23.44 -8.40
C LEU A 91 -27.22 -23.80 -9.73
N SER A 92 -25.89 -23.75 -9.79
CA SER A 92 -25.13 -24.15 -10.96
C SER A 92 -25.39 -25.62 -11.31
N SER A 93 -25.27 -26.52 -10.33
CA SER A 93 -25.56 -27.95 -10.52
C SER A 93 -27.01 -28.21 -10.97
N ALA A 94 -27.98 -27.52 -10.36
CA ALA A 94 -29.39 -27.65 -10.71
C ALA A 94 -29.67 -27.17 -12.14
N LEU A 95 -29.12 -26.03 -12.55
CA LEU A 95 -29.27 -25.51 -13.90
C LEU A 95 -28.57 -26.39 -14.95
N THR A 96 -27.43 -27.01 -14.62
CA THR A 96 -26.78 -28.00 -15.49
C THR A 96 -27.65 -29.24 -15.65
N LYS A 97 -28.21 -29.77 -14.56
CA LYS A 97 -29.12 -30.94 -14.60
C LYS A 97 -30.42 -30.65 -15.37
N ALA A 98 -30.92 -29.42 -15.27
CA ALA A 98 -32.10 -28.97 -16.01
C ALA A 98 -31.81 -28.66 -17.49
N GLY A 99 -30.55 -28.73 -17.94
CA GLY A 99 -30.15 -28.37 -19.30
C GLY A 99 -30.26 -26.88 -19.61
N LEU A 100 -30.44 -26.04 -18.58
CA LEU A 100 -30.65 -24.59 -18.70
C LEU A 100 -29.35 -23.80 -18.68
N LEU A 101 -28.26 -24.40 -18.19
CA LEU A 101 -26.90 -23.92 -18.47
C LEU A 101 -26.48 -24.41 -19.85
N SER A 102 -26.88 -23.70 -20.90
CA SER A 102 -26.21 -23.82 -22.19
C SER A 102 -24.81 -23.22 -22.02
N ALA A 103 -23.79 -24.02 -22.30
CA ALA A 103 -22.41 -23.54 -22.33
C ALA A 103 -22.29 -22.45 -23.40
N ALA A 104 -22.39 -21.18 -22.99
CA ALA A 104 -21.82 -20.08 -23.76
C ALA A 104 -20.30 -20.21 -23.66
N ARG A 105 -19.73 -20.93 -24.61
CA ARG A 105 -18.31 -20.89 -24.96
C ARG A 105 -18.09 -19.75 -25.94
#